data_AF-A0A3M1LK38-F1
#
_entry.id   AF-A0A3M1LK38-F1
#
_cell.length_a   1.000
_cell.length_b   1.000
_cell.length_c   1.000
_cell.angle_alpha   90.00
_cell.angle_beta   90.00
_cell.angle_gamma   90.00
#
_symmetry.space_group_name_H-M   'P 1'
#
loop_
_entity.id
_entity.type
_entity.pdbx_description
1 polymer ?
#
loop_
_entity_poly.entity_id
_entity_poly.type
_entity_poly.pdbx_seq_one_letter_code
_entity_poly.pdbx_strand_id
1 'polypeptide(L)'
;MELEEEPKDVIVLNAIARGKDNEKKIVKFTGLSPFDVASVVERLLLRGLIVREEKKGLFGKKQKLKLTEKGMRELQERRYELEQKWQKMVMLANQGKKEELQRYTESNRSWILPMMMFGIIDMMLWMSMLSMMGLAMSNFVPEGMEGDFGDSMGDVGEGSDDFGDVGDFGDLGDISF
;
A
#
# COMPACT_ATOMS: atom_id res chain seq x y z
N MET A 1 -16.33 -11.87 17.42
CA MET A 1 -15.25 -12.43 16.59
C MET A 1 -14.57 -11.25 15.94
N GLU A 2 -13.34 -10.95 16.33
CA GLU A 2 -12.46 -10.16 15.47
C GLU A 2 -12.25 -11.02 14.22
N LEU A 3 -12.75 -10.57 13.08
CA LEU A 3 -12.36 -11.15 11.80
C LEU A 3 -10.88 -10.79 11.64
N GLU A 4 -10.00 -11.78 11.52
CA GLU A 4 -8.62 -11.52 11.14
C GLU A 4 -8.63 -10.70 9.84
N GLU A 5 -7.93 -9.55 9.82
CA GLU A 5 -7.81 -8.78 8.58
C GLU A 5 -7.04 -9.60 7.54
N GLU A 6 -7.58 -9.65 6.33
CA GLU A 6 -6.84 -10.18 5.20
C GLU A 6 -5.70 -9.22 4.82
N PRO A 7 -4.53 -9.73 4.40
CA PRO A 7 -3.43 -8.89 3.91
C PRO A 7 -3.85 -7.88 2.83
N LYS A 8 -4.80 -8.24 1.96
CA LYS A 8 -5.35 -7.35 0.93
C LYS A 8 -6.12 -6.16 1.54
N ASP A 9 -6.83 -6.35 2.65
CA ASP A 9 -7.57 -5.27 3.33
C ASP A 9 -6.60 -4.22 3.86
N VAL A 10 -5.50 -4.68 4.46
CA VAL A 10 -4.44 -3.82 4.98
C VAL A 10 -3.72 -3.06 3.86
N ILE A 11 -3.45 -3.72 2.73
CA ILE A 11 -2.87 -3.09 1.53
C ILE A 11 -3.77 -1.96 1.02
N VAL A 12 -5.07 -2.20 0.89
CA VAL A 12 -6.02 -1.18 0.40
C VAL A 12 -6.20 -0.04 1.39
N LEU A 13 -6.31 -0.32 2.70
CA LEU A 13 -6.36 0.71 3.74
C LEU A 13 -5.12 1.61 3.69
N ASN A 14 -3.94 1.01 3.53
CA ASN A 14 -2.69 1.74 3.39
C ASN A 14 -2.65 2.58 2.10
N ALA A 15 -3.14 2.07 0.97
CA ALA A 15 -3.24 2.82 -0.28
C ALA A 15 -4.12 4.08 -0.12
N ILE A 16 -5.28 3.94 0.56
CA ILE A 16 -6.17 5.06 0.85
C ILE A 16 -5.50 6.06 1.80
N ALA A 17 -4.75 5.59 2.80
CA ALA A 17 -3.96 6.45 3.69
C ALA A 17 -2.94 7.30 2.93
N ARG A 18 -2.40 6.78 1.81
CA ARG A 18 -1.48 7.46 0.90
C ARG A 18 -2.17 8.28 -0.20
N GLY A 19 -3.46 8.59 -0.04
CA GLY A 19 -4.19 9.47 -0.93
C GLY A 19 -4.66 8.82 -2.23
N LYS A 20 -4.58 7.48 -2.36
CA LYS A 20 -5.20 6.75 -3.47
C LYS A 20 -6.71 6.68 -3.22
N ASP A 21 -7.38 7.75 -3.62
CA ASP A 21 -8.76 8.10 -3.23
C ASP A 21 -9.88 7.45 -4.07
N ASN A 22 -9.55 6.52 -4.98
CA ASN A 22 -10.53 5.78 -5.77
C ASN A 22 -9.96 4.44 -6.23
N GLU A 23 -10.85 3.51 -6.58
CA GLU A 23 -10.52 2.12 -6.93
C GLU A 23 -9.49 2.03 -8.08
N LYS A 24 -9.59 2.89 -9.12
CA LYS A 24 -8.61 2.90 -10.22
C LYS A 24 -7.20 3.25 -9.74
N LYS A 25 -7.06 4.26 -8.87
CA LYS A 25 -5.77 4.62 -8.28
C LYS A 25 -5.24 3.51 -7.36
N ILE A 26 -6.14 2.85 -6.62
CA ILE A 26 -5.77 1.74 -5.73
C ILE A 26 -5.27 0.53 -6.54
N VAL A 27 -5.95 0.15 -7.63
CA VAL A 27 -5.49 -0.90 -8.54
C VAL A 27 -4.08 -0.60 -9.04
N LYS A 28 -3.85 0.61 -9.58
CA LYS A 28 -2.53 1.00 -10.08
C LYS A 28 -1.45 0.98 -8.98
N PHE A 29 -1.79 1.38 -7.77
CA PHE A 29 -0.82 1.44 -6.67
C PHE A 29 -0.51 0.08 -6.04
N THR A 30 -1.48 -0.84 -6.04
CA THR A 30 -1.37 -2.12 -5.31
C THR A 30 -1.07 -3.31 -6.21
N GLY A 31 -1.30 -3.19 -7.53
CA GLY A 31 -1.23 -4.30 -8.48
C GLY A 31 -2.34 -5.35 -8.30
N LEU A 32 -3.31 -5.12 -7.39
CA LEU A 32 -4.44 -6.01 -7.19
C LEU A 32 -5.42 -5.90 -8.36
N SER A 33 -6.14 -7.01 -8.64
CA SER A 33 -7.17 -7.00 -9.68
C SER A 33 -8.29 -5.99 -9.35
N PRO A 34 -8.97 -5.41 -10.36
CA PRO A 34 -10.12 -4.54 -10.12
C PRO A 34 -11.21 -5.20 -9.26
N PHE A 35 -11.43 -6.50 -9.44
CA PHE A 35 -12.38 -7.28 -8.66
C PHE A 35 -11.97 -7.40 -7.18
N ASP A 36 -10.69 -7.70 -6.93
CA ASP A 36 -10.15 -7.74 -5.56
C ASP A 36 -10.30 -6.39 -4.87
N VAL A 37 -9.92 -5.30 -5.54
CA VAL A 37 -10.01 -3.95 -4.98
C VAL A 37 -11.47 -3.59 -4.68
N ALA A 38 -12.40 -3.85 -5.60
CA ALA A 38 -13.82 -3.58 -5.36
C ALA A 38 -14.36 -4.39 -4.18
N SER A 39 -14.02 -5.66 -4.08
CA SER A 39 -14.45 -6.56 -3.00
C SER A 39 -13.91 -6.10 -1.64
N VAL A 40 -12.64 -5.72 -1.58
CA VAL A 40 -12.01 -5.18 -0.37
C VAL A 40 -12.64 -3.85 0.04
N VAL A 41 -12.82 -2.91 -0.91
CA VAL A 41 -13.45 -1.62 -0.64
C VAL A 41 -14.84 -1.79 -0.04
N GLU A 42 -15.65 -2.71 -0.56
CA GLU A 42 -16.97 -2.99 -0.02
C GLU A 42 -16.90 -3.53 1.42
N ARG A 43 -16.00 -4.49 1.71
CA ARG A 43 -15.79 -4.97 3.08
C ARG A 43 -15.38 -3.84 4.03
N LEU A 44 -14.44 -2.99 3.62
CA LEU A 44 -13.96 -1.88 4.44
C LEU A 44 -15.06 -0.84 4.71
N LEU A 45 -15.95 -0.60 3.74
CA LEU A 45 -17.14 0.25 3.90
C LEU A 45 -18.13 -0.36 4.90
N LEU A 46 -18.48 -1.64 4.74
CA LEU A 46 -19.39 -2.37 5.63
C LEU A 46 -18.90 -2.37 7.09
N ARG A 47 -17.59 -2.35 7.28
CA ARG A 47 -16.96 -2.32 8.61
C ARG A 47 -16.77 -0.92 9.18
N GLY A 48 -17.09 0.11 8.41
CA GLY A 48 -16.92 1.52 8.77
C GLY A 48 -15.46 1.94 8.91
N LEU A 49 -14.53 1.27 8.21
CA LEU A 49 -13.11 1.64 8.18
C LEU A 49 -12.84 2.74 7.16
N ILE A 50 -13.65 2.79 6.11
CA ILE A 50 -13.62 3.85 5.10
C ILE A 50 -15.02 4.39 4.84
N VAL A 51 -15.09 5.55 4.18
CA VAL A 51 -16.33 6.18 3.71
C VAL A 51 -16.16 6.70 2.28
N ARG A 52 -17.28 6.81 1.55
CA ARG A 52 -17.36 7.53 0.27
C ARG A 52 -17.78 8.98 0.54
N GLU A 53 -16.89 9.94 0.29
CA GLU A 53 -17.20 11.38 0.33
C GLU A 53 -17.46 11.90 -1.09
N GLU A 54 -18.55 12.65 -1.29
CA GLU A 54 -18.75 13.41 -2.53
C GLU A 54 -18.00 14.75 -2.45
N LYS A 55 -17.09 15.00 -3.39
CA LYS A 55 -16.53 16.33 -3.62
C LYS A 55 -17.08 16.95 -4.90
N LYS A 56 -17.56 18.18 -4.84
CA LYS A 56 -17.82 18.99 -6.04
C LYS A 56 -16.49 19.40 -6.65
N GLY A 57 -16.24 19.01 -7.90
CA GLY A 57 -15.14 19.52 -8.73
C GLY A 57 -15.66 20.34 -9.91
N LEU A 58 -14.75 20.92 -10.68
CA LEU A 58 -15.06 21.74 -11.87
C LEU A 58 -15.91 21.00 -12.92
N PHE A 59 -15.77 19.68 -12.99
CA PHE A 59 -16.51 18.81 -13.94
C PHE A 59 -17.61 17.98 -13.26
N GLY A 60 -18.14 18.44 -12.11
CA GLY A 60 -19.22 17.76 -11.38
C GLY A 60 -18.77 17.02 -10.12
N LYS A 61 -19.66 16.17 -9.58
CA LYS A 61 -19.42 15.43 -8.34
C LYS A 61 -18.47 14.25 -8.59
N LYS A 62 -17.42 14.13 -7.78
CA LYS A 62 -16.54 12.95 -7.74
C LYS A 62 -16.62 12.29 -6.36
N GLN A 63 -16.84 10.98 -6.32
CA GLN A 63 -16.75 10.20 -5.09
C GLN A 63 -15.29 9.89 -4.78
N LYS A 64 -14.90 10.09 -3.52
CA LYS A 64 -13.56 9.77 -3.00
C LYS A 64 -13.67 8.84 -1.80
N LEU A 65 -12.74 7.91 -1.71
CA LEU A 65 -12.56 7.04 -0.55
C LEU A 65 -11.66 7.75 0.48
N LYS A 66 -12.04 7.65 1.75
CA LYS A 66 -11.27 8.21 2.88
C LYS A 66 -11.36 7.28 4.08
N LEU A 67 -10.29 7.22 4.87
CA LEU A 67 -10.28 6.54 6.16
C LEU A 67 -11.19 7.25 7.17
N THR A 68 -11.91 6.46 7.96
CA THR A 68 -12.53 6.94 9.20
C THR A 68 -11.48 6.98 10.31
N GLU A 69 -11.82 7.56 11.47
CA GLU A 69 -10.98 7.45 12.67
C GLU A 69 -10.75 5.98 13.07
N LYS A 70 -11.79 5.15 12.94
CA LYS A 70 -11.70 3.70 13.17
C LYS A 70 -10.73 3.04 12.17
N GLY A 71 -10.82 3.38 10.89
CA GLY A 71 -9.89 2.89 9.87
C GLY A 71 -8.46 3.32 10.10
N MET A 72 -8.24 4.56 10.56
CA MET A 72 -6.91 5.03 10.91
C MET A 72 -6.33 4.26 12.11
N ARG A 73 -7.13 4.02 13.15
CA ARG A 73 -6.70 3.24 14.32
C ARG A 73 -6.33 1.81 13.94
N GLU A 74 -7.21 1.14 13.19
CA GLU A 74 -6.96 -0.21 12.65
C GLU A 74 -5.65 -0.24 11.87
N LEU A 75 -5.42 0.74 10.99
CA LEU A 75 -4.19 0.81 10.19
C LEU A 75 -2.93 0.92 11.07
N GLN A 76 -2.97 1.68 12.17
CA GLN A 76 -1.85 1.79 13.11
C GLN A 76 -1.63 0.48 13.89
N GLU A 77 -2.71 -0.17 14.33
CA GLU A 77 -2.63 -1.47 15.01
C GLU A 77 -1.99 -2.53 14.09
N ARG A 78 -2.42 -2.59 12.82
CA ARG A 78 -1.82 -3.47 11.81
C ARG A 78 -0.37 -3.15 11.53
N ARG A 79 0.00 -1.88 11.46
CA ARG A 79 1.41 -1.49 11.33
C ARG A 79 2.24 -2.03 12.50
N TYR A 80 1.77 -1.86 13.73
CA TYR A 80 2.46 -2.34 14.92
C TYR A 80 2.63 -3.87 14.90
N GLU A 81 1.58 -4.63 14.56
CA GLU A 81 1.67 -6.10 14.42
C GLU A 81 2.71 -6.53 13.38
N LEU A 82 2.80 -5.81 12.26
CA LEU A 82 3.76 -6.08 11.20
C LEU A 82 5.19 -5.75 11.62
N GLU A 83 5.40 -4.68 12.37
CA GLU A 83 6.69 -4.35 12.97
C GLU A 83 7.12 -5.46 13.94
N GLN A 84 6.22 -5.98 14.79
CA GLN A 84 6.54 -7.09 15.69
C GLN A 84 6.90 -8.38 14.94
N LYS A 85 6.17 -8.71 13.85
CA LYS A 85 6.50 -9.85 12.99
C LYS A 85 7.89 -9.70 12.38
N TRP A 86 8.22 -8.52 11.86
CA TRP A 86 9.55 -8.23 11.31
C TRP A 86 10.65 -8.36 12.38
N GLN A 87 10.45 -7.77 13.56
CA GLN A 87 11.43 -7.88 14.67
C GLN A 87 11.69 -9.33 15.07
N LYS A 88 10.66 -10.18 15.07
CA LYS A 88 10.83 -11.62 15.32
C LYS A 88 11.65 -12.32 14.23
N MET A 89 11.43 -11.97 12.95
CA MET A 89 12.27 -12.48 11.86
C MET A 89 13.74 -12.06 12.02
N VAL A 90 14.00 -10.78 12.30
CA VAL A 90 15.34 -10.26 12.54
C VAL A 90 16.02 -10.95 13.73
N MET A 91 15.29 -11.16 14.83
CA MET A 91 15.81 -11.88 15.99
C MET A 91 16.23 -13.31 15.64
N LEU A 92 15.37 -14.06 14.92
CA LEU A 92 15.67 -15.43 14.50
C LEU A 92 16.87 -15.47 13.52
N ALA A 93 16.98 -14.50 12.63
CA ALA A 93 18.12 -14.34 11.73
C ALA A 93 19.42 -14.10 12.49
N ASN A 94 19.43 -13.16 13.44
CA ASN A 94 20.61 -12.84 14.26
C ASN A 94 21.05 -14.00 15.16
N GLN A 95 20.11 -14.86 15.56
CA GLN A 95 20.40 -16.09 16.32
C GLN A 95 20.89 -17.24 15.44
N GLY A 96 20.91 -17.08 14.11
CA GLY A 96 21.30 -18.15 13.17
C GLY A 96 20.30 -19.31 13.10
N LYS A 97 19.07 -19.14 13.60
CA LYS A 97 18.04 -20.18 13.66
C LYS A 97 17.30 -20.32 12.34
N LYS A 98 18.00 -20.80 11.31
CA LYS A 98 17.52 -20.80 9.92
C LYS A 98 16.18 -21.55 9.74
N GLU A 99 16.01 -22.71 10.36
CA GLU A 99 14.78 -23.51 10.20
C GLU A 99 13.57 -22.86 10.90
N GLU A 100 13.78 -22.20 12.05
CA GLU A 100 12.74 -21.42 12.73
C GLU A 100 12.40 -20.16 11.93
N LEU A 101 13.41 -19.46 11.42
CA LEU A 101 13.25 -18.28 10.56
C LEU A 101 12.44 -18.63 9.32
N GLN A 102 12.80 -19.72 8.63
CA GLN A 102 12.10 -20.19 7.44
C GLN A 102 10.63 -20.50 7.72
N ARG A 103 10.35 -21.34 8.73
CA ARG A 103 8.97 -21.66 9.09
C ARG A 103 8.16 -20.43 9.48
N TYR A 104 8.76 -19.53 10.24
CA TYR A 104 8.08 -18.30 10.65
C TYR A 104 7.80 -17.38 9.47
N THR A 105 8.75 -17.26 8.55
CA THR A 105 8.63 -16.45 7.33
C THR A 105 7.58 -17.01 6.39
N GLU A 106 7.58 -18.33 6.14
CA GLU A 106 6.58 -19.02 5.34
C GLU A 106 5.17 -18.86 5.92
N SER A 107 5.02 -19.02 7.23
CA SER A 107 3.74 -18.82 7.94
C SER A 107 3.21 -17.38 7.86
N ASN A 108 4.10 -16.41 7.60
CA ASN A 108 3.76 -14.99 7.50
C ASN A 108 3.97 -14.44 6.07
N ARG A 109 4.12 -15.30 5.05
CA ARG A 109 4.50 -14.89 3.69
C ARG A 109 3.59 -13.80 3.12
N SER A 110 2.29 -13.94 3.29
CA SER A 110 1.30 -12.99 2.78
C SER A 110 1.39 -11.60 3.42
N TRP A 111 2.05 -11.49 4.59
CA TRP A 111 2.25 -10.24 5.31
C TRP A 111 3.53 -9.49 4.92
N ILE A 112 4.43 -10.11 4.16
CA ILE A 112 5.67 -9.47 3.68
C ILE A 112 5.36 -8.30 2.75
N LEU A 113 4.39 -8.47 1.84
CA LEU A 113 3.96 -7.39 0.96
C LEU A 113 3.38 -6.19 1.74
N PRO A 114 2.41 -6.39 2.66
CA PRO A 114 2.00 -5.32 3.57
C PRO A 114 3.17 -4.63 4.29
N MET A 115 4.15 -5.37 4.81
CA MET A 115 5.34 -4.77 5.45
C MET A 115 6.11 -3.86 4.50
N MET A 116 6.36 -4.32 3.27
CA MET A 116 7.03 -3.50 2.24
C MET A 116 6.21 -2.27 1.90
N MET A 117 4.90 -2.41 1.74
CA MET A 117 4.04 -1.27 1.48
C MET A 117 4.09 -0.29 2.65
N PHE A 118 4.00 -0.72 3.91
CA PHE A 118 4.14 0.21 5.03
C PHE A 118 5.53 0.85 5.15
N GLY A 119 6.55 0.34 4.44
CA GLY A 119 7.93 0.78 4.59
C GLY A 119 8.58 0.27 5.89
N ILE A 120 8.05 -0.80 6.47
CA ILE A 120 8.65 -1.48 7.63
C ILE A 120 9.92 -2.22 7.19
N ILE A 121 9.86 -2.78 5.99
CA ILE A 121 10.99 -3.42 5.32
C ILE A 121 11.12 -2.82 3.92
N ASP A 122 12.34 -2.65 3.45
CA ASP A 122 12.61 -2.39 2.05
C ASP A 122 13.04 -3.68 1.34
N MET A 123 13.09 -3.63 0.00
CA MET A 123 13.46 -4.78 -0.81
C MET A 123 14.90 -5.25 -0.52
N MET A 124 15.83 -4.36 -0.20
CA MET A 124 17.22 -4.74 0.09
C MET A 124 17.34 -5.49 1.41
N LEU A 125 16.64 -5.04 2.47
CA LEU A 125 16.55 -5.74 3.75
C LEU A 125 15.93 -7.13 3.58
N TRP A 126 14.87 -7.23 2.79
CA TRP A 126 14.24 -8.51 2.47
C TRP A 126 15.20 -9.45 1.72
N MET A 127 15.93 -8.96 0.72
CA MET A 127 16.92 -9.73 -0.03
C MET A 127 18.07 -10.21 0.85
N SER A 128 18.54 -9.37 1.78
CA SER A 128 19.56 -9.74 2.76
C SER A 128 19.09 -10.91 3.62
N MET A 129 17.83 -10.84 4.10
CA MET A 129 17.24 -11.92 4.88
C MET A 129 17.09 -13.22 4.07
N LEU A 130 16.64 -13.14 2.81
CA LEU A 130 16.57 -14.30 1.91
C LEU A 130 17.95 -14.93 1.67
N SER A 131 18.98 -14.11 1.48
CA SER A 131 20.36 -14.58 1.33
C SER A 131 20.83 -15.35 2.56
N MET A 132 20.53 -14.87 3.77
CA MET A 132 20.85 -15.59 5.02
C MET A 132 20.14 -16.94 5.13
N MET A 133 18.90 -17.01 4.62
CA MET A 133 18.09 -18.23 4.58
C MET A 133 18.51 -19.18 3.44
N GLY A 134 19.30 -18.71 2.47
CA GLY A 134 19.62 -19.47 1.26
C GLY A 134 18.43 -19.66 0.33
N LEU A 135 17.44 -18.76 0.37
CA LEU A 135 16.21 -18.83 -0.42
C LEU A 135 16.26 -17.87 -1.61
N ALA A 136 15.61 -18.26 -2.71
CA ALA A 136 15.42 -17.40 -3.88
C ALA A 136 14.15 -16.55 -3.77
N MET A 137 14.15 -15.37 -4.40
CA MET A 137 13.00 -14.45 -4.44
C MET A 137 11.73 -15.04 -5.06
N SER A 138 11.88 -15.94 -6.04
CA SER A 138 10.78 -16.64 -6.71
C SER A 138 9.88 -17.42 -5.74
N ASN A 139 10.40 -17.76 -4.56
CA ASN A 139 9.62 -18.44 -3.52
C ASN A 139 8.62 -17.51 -2.82
N PHE A 140 8.76 -16.18 -2.97
CA PHE A 140 8.00 -15.20 -2.20
C PHE A 140 7.21 -14.23 -3.07
N VAL A 141 7.67 -13.90 -4.28
CA VAL A 141 6.92 -13.07 -5.23
C VAL A 141 5.80 -13.89 -5.90
N PRO A 142 4.53 -13.44 -5.86
CA PRO A 142 3.46 -14.05 -6.64
C PRO A 142 3.68 -13.84 -8.15
N GLU A 143 3.36 -14.84 -8.97
CA GLU A 143 3.38 -14.71 -10.43
C GLU A 143 2.54 -13.49 -10.87
N GLY A 144 3.14 -12.60 -11.66
CA GLY A 144 2.50 -11.37 -12.16
C GLY A 144 2.83 -10.07 -11.40
N MET A 145 3.54 -10.13 -10.26
CA MET A 145 3.99 -8.94 -9.52
C MET A 145 5.39 -8.44 -9.93
N GLU A 146 6.16 -9.23 -10.66
CA GLU A 146 7.57 -8.94 -11.00
C GLU A 146 7.77 -7.72 -11.91
N GLY A 147 6.77 -7.37 -12.74
CA GLY A 147 6.84 -6.25 -13.68
C GLY A 147 6.35 -4.91 -13.13
N ASP A 148 5.50 -4.90 -12.10
CA ASP A 148 4.78 -3.70 -11.63
C ASP A 148 5.31 -3.16 -10.28
N PHE A 149 6.07 -3.99 -9.55
CA PHE A 149 6.72 -3.58 -8.29
C PHE A 149 7.80 -2.52 -8.47
N GLY A 150 8.54 -2.57 -9.59
CA GLY A 150 9.63 -1.63 -9.89
C GLY A 150 9.13 -0.21 -10.15
N ASP A 151 8.07 -0.07 -10.96
CA ASP A 151 7.50 1.23 -11.33
C ASP A 151 6.60 1.82 -10.23
N SER A 152 5.90 0.99 -9.44
CA SER A 152 5.00 1.49 -8.39
C SER A 152 5.69 1.78 -7.05
N MET A 153 6.86 1.19 -6.75
CA MET A 153 7.65 1.56 -5.57
C MET A 153 8.64 2.71 -5.81
N GLY A 154 9.00 3.00 -7.07
CA GLY A 154 9.79 4.18 -7.43
C GLY A 154 9.12 5.51 -7.08
N ASP A 155 7.78 5.53 -7.02
CA ASP A 155 6.96 6.71 -6.67
C ASP A 155 6.78 6.93 -5.15
N VAL A 156 7.34 6.06 -4.29
CA VAL A 156 7.27 6.21 -2.82
C VAL A 156 8.37 7.16 -2.30
N GLY A 157 9.19 7.70 -3.21
CA GLY A 157 10.37 8.51 -2.90
C GLY A 157 10.42 9.91 -3.50
N GLU A 158 9.33 10.50 -3.99
CA GLU A 158 9.30 11.93 -4.34
C GLU A 158 8.31 12.69 -3.47
N GLY A 159 8.88 13.49 -2.57
CA GLY A 159 8.17 14.59 -1.94
C GLY A 159 7.68 15.57 -3.01
N SER A 160 6.55 16.21 -2.69
CA SER A 160 6.06 17.50 -3.19
C SER A 160 6.76 18.04 -4.45
N ASP A 161 6.02 18.09 -5.56
CA ASP A 161 5.65 19.35 -6.23
C ASP A 161 4.91 19.00 -7.52
N ASP A 162 3.61 19.30 -7.58
CA ASP A 162 3.02 20.00 -8.73
C ASP A 162 1.60 20.46 -8.40
N PHE A 163 1.52 21.53 -7.61
CA PHE A 163 0.39 22.45 -7.66
C PHE A 163 0.78 23.52 -8.68
N GLY A 164 0.70 23.17 -9.96
CA GLY A 164 1.20 23.98 -11.07
C GLY A 164 0.32 23.91 -12.31
N ASP A 165 -1.02 23.97 -12.16
CA ASP A 165 -1.90 24.36 -13.27
C ASP A 165 -2.38 25.78 -13.01
N VAL A 166 -1.46 26.72 -13.24
CA VAL A 166 -1.74 28.14 -13.38
C VAL A 166 -2.50 28.29 -14.69
N GLY A 167 -3.74 28.75 -14.59
CA GLY A 167 -4.55 29.10 -15.74
C GLY A 167 -3.80 30.06 -16.65
N ASP A 168 -3.64 29.63 -17.90
CA ASP A 168 -3.30 30.50 -19.01
C ASP A 168 -4.34 30.31 -20.13
N PHE A 169 -5.30 31.22 -20.16
CA PHE A 169 -6.03 31.55 -21.37
C PHE A 169 -6.28 33.06 -21.37
N GLY A 170 -5.22 33.79 -21.67
CA GLY A 170 -5.22 35.23 -21.85
C GLY A 170 -4.36 35.63 -23.04
N ASP A 171 -4.67 35.13 -24.23
CA ASP A 171 -4.08 35.64 -25.47
C ASP A 171 -4.81 36.94 -25.89
N LEU A 172 -4.18 38.05 -25.47
CA LEU A 172 -3.84 39.27 -26.22
C LEU A 172 -4.75 39.74 -27.36
N GLY A 173 -5.09 41.05 -27.31
CA GLY A 173 -5.44 41.81 -28.51
C GLY A 173 -6.12 43.14 -28.23
N ASP A 174 -5.30 44.16 -27.91
CA ASP A 174 -5.31 45.47 -28.58
C ASP A 174 -5.04 46.65 -27.64
N ILE A 175 -3.82 47.17 -27.81
CA ILE A 175 -3.38 48.48 -27.37
C ILE A 175 -3.37 49.36 -28.63
N SER A 176 -4.00 50.52 -28.61
CA SER A 176 -3.58 51.63 -29.47
C SER A 176 -3.80 52.99 -28.79
N PHE A 177 -2.69 53.75 -28.78
CA PHE A 177 -2.39 55.15 -28.43
C PHE A 177 -3.41 56.02 -27.69
#